data_AF-A0A6A3MWU6-F1
#
_entry.id   AF-A0A6A3MWU6-F1
#
_cell.length_a   1.000
_cell.length_b   1.000
_cell.length_c   1.000
_cell.angle_alpha   90.00
_cell.angle_beta   90.00
_cell.angle_gamma   90.00
#
_symmetry.space_group_name_H-M   'P 1'
#
loop_
_entity.id
_entity.type
_entity.pdbx_description
1 polymer ?
#
loop_
_entity_poly.entity_id
_entity_poly.type
_entity_poly.pdbx_seq_one_letter_code
_entity_poly.pdbx_strand_id
1 'polypeptide(L)'
;MNDDYFFITPVTTDQFFTYVGGLRLLTEINHIHHVPSQKSNAWLASVCNIVILTDKTYGGEHVHSFHKHAPCFYSRLAFEEVHQKLAKVLDITLPDQMRNPDDFNMPLLHHNYMQEEGSKKLDIPVQLNPLIE
;
A
#
# COMPACT_ATOMS: atom_id res chain seq x y z
N MET A 1 15.10 -6.87 -8.13
CA MET A 1 14.62 -8.27 -8.26
C MET A 1 13.21 -8.14 -8.81
N ASN A 2 12.96 -8.64 -10.02
CA ASN A 2 11.69 -8.40 -10.72
C ASN A 2 10.52 -9.02 -9.95
N ASP A 3 9.51 -8.19 -9.73
CA ASP A 3 8.34 -8.44 -8.88
C ASP A 3 7.19 -9.09 -9.70
N ASP A 4 7.52 -9.96 -10.66
CA ASP A 4 6.51 -10.58 -11.54
C ASP A 4 5.90 -11.82 -10.89
N TYR A 5 4.56 -11.91 -10.92
CA TYR A 5 3.79 -13.00 -10.31
C TYR A 5 3.31 -13.99 -11.36
N PHE A 6 3.57 -15.27 -11.12
CA PHE A 6 2.84 -16.37 -11.76
C PHE A 6 2.00 -17.09 -10.71
N PHE A 7 0.69 -17.11 -10.91
CA PHE A 7 -0.18 -17.97 -10.12
C PHE A 7 -0.03 -19.40 -10.62
N ILE A 8 0.56 -20.26 -9.78
CA ILE A 8 0.71 -21.70 -10.05
C ILE A 8 -0.57 -22.49 -9.71
N THR A 9 -1.51 -21.87 -9.00
CA THR A 9 -2.82 -22.42 -8.64
C THR A 9 -3.94 -21.51 -9.17
N PRO A 10 -5.12 -22.07 -9.49
CA PRO A 10 -6.28 -21.27 -9.83
C PRO A 10 -6.62 -20.31 -8.68
N VAL A 11 -6.71 -19.03 -9.00
CA VAL A 11 -7.09 -18.01 -8.03
C VAL A 11 -8.55 -17.63 -8.26
N THR A 12 -9.32 -17.64 -7.18
CA THR A 12 -10.74 -17.28 -7.20
C THR A 12 -10.91 -15.84 -6.73
N THR A 13 -11.94 -15.15 -7.25
CA THR A 13 -12.15 -13.71 -7.00
C THR A 13 -12.36 -13.39 -5.51
N ASP A 14 -12.91 -14.33 -4.74
CA ASP A 14 -13.13 -14.21 -3.30
C ASP A 14 -11.84 -14.18 -2.47
N GLN A 15 -10.67 -14.45 -3.07
CA GLN A 15 -9.36 -14.27 -2.42
C GLN A 15 -8.90 -12.81 -2.42
N PHE A 16 -9.47 -11.98 -3.31
CA PHE A 16 -9.14 -10.57 -3.47
C PHE A 16 -10.29 -9.62 -3.10
N PHE A 17 -11.53 -10.11 -3.20
CA PHE A 17 -12.73 -9.32 -2.93
C PHE A 17 -13.56 -9.95 -1.81
N THR A 18 -14.22 -9.10 -1.03
CA THR A 18 -15.24 -9.59 -0.10
C THR A 18 -16.51 -9.96 -0.88
N TYR A 19 -17.37 -10.77 -0.29
CA TYR A 19 -18.63 -11.18 -0.91
C TYR A 19 -19.61 -10.01 -1.17
N VAL A 20 -19.36 -8.85 -0.55
CA VAL A 20 -20.12 -7.60 -0.75
C VAL A 20 -19.42 -6.62 -1.70
N GLY A 21 -18.39 -7.05 -2.43
CA GLY A 21 -17.67 -6.19 -3.39
C GLY A 21 -16.62 -5.25 -2.76
N GLY A 22 -16.26 -5.49 -1.50
CA GLY A 22 -15.14 -4.82 -0.84
C GLY A 22 -13.79 -5.46 -1.17
N LEU A 23 -12.73 -4.97 -0.52
CA LEU A 23 -11.36 -5.44 -0.76
C LEU A 23 -10.91 -6.39 0.34
N ARG A 24 -10.30 -7.52 -0.06
CA ARG A 24 -9.49 -8.35 0.83
C ARG A 24 -8.03 -7.96 0.67
N LEU A 25 -7.47 -7.35 1.71
CA LEU A 25 -6.07 -7.00 1.74
C LEU A 25 -5.28 -8.25 2.10
N LEU A 26 -4.39 -8.70 1.22
CA LEU A 26 -3.40 -9.73 1.57
C LEU A 26 -2.58 -9.24 2.77
N THR A 27 -2.09 -10.12 3.63
CA THR A 27 -1.29 -9.69 4.79
C THR A 27 -0.15 -10.67 4.92
N GLU A 28 1.07 -10.22 4.66
CA GLU A 28 2.27 -10.92 5.12
C GLU A 28 2.72 -10.26 6.41
N ILE A 29 3.00 -11.05 7.45
CA ILE A 29 3.62 -10.53 8.67
C ILE A 29 5.09 -10.24 8.35
N ASN A 30 5.36 -9.05 7.83
CA ASN A 30 6.69 -8.48 7.85
C ASN A 30 6.62 -7.12 8.53
N HIS A 31 7.59 -6.84 9.41
CA HIS A 31 7.68 -5.58 10.14
C HIS A 31 8.80 -4.76 9.51
N ILE A 32 8.47 -3.64 8.84
CA ILE A 32 9.46 -2.63 8.48
C ILE A 32 9.34 -1.54 9.55
N HIS A 33 10.28 -1.56 10.49
CA HIS A 33 10.44 -0.49 11.45
C HIS A 33 10.98 0.78 10.77
N HIS A 34 10.86 1.94 11.41
CA HIS A 34 11.57 3.15 10.99
C HIS A 34 13.08 2.86 10.94
N VAL A 35 13.62 2.60 9.75
CA VAL A 35 15.06 2.48 9.54
C VAL A 35 15.51 3.74 8.81
N PRO A 36 16.15 4.70 9.52
CA PRO A 36 16.69 5.87 8.86
C PRO A 36 17.74 5.46 7.82
N SER A 37 17.74 6.13 6.66
CA SER A 37 18.87 6.20 5.72
C SER A 37 19.21 4.99 4.83
N GLN A 38 18.27 4.07 4.54
CA GLN A 38 18.50 3.06 3.49
C GLN A 38 18.35 3.62 2.06
N LYS A 39 19.15 4.63 1.70
CA LYS A 39 19.24 5.12 0.30
C LYS A 39 19.82 4.09 -0.66
N SER A 40 20.40 3.00 -0.15
CA SER A 40 20.94 1.90 -0.95
C SER A 40 19.85 1.00 -1.59
N ASN A 41 18.59 1.10 -1.12
CA ASN A 41 17.48 0.35 -1.69
C ASN A 41 16.26 1.26 -1.87
N ALA A 42 16.01 1.69 -3.11
CA ALA A 42 14.93 2.62 -3.45
C ALA A 42 13.54 2.13 -3.00
N TRP A 43 13.28 0.82 -3.08
CA TRP A 43 12.01 0.25 -2.62
C TRP A 43 11.83 0.40 -1.11
N LEU A 44 12.87 0.08 -0.35
CA LEU A 44 12.81 0.13 1.12
C LEU A 44 12.76 1.57 1.64
N ALA A 45 13.50 2.48 0.99
CA ALA A 45 13.40 3.92 1.25
C ALA A 45 11.98 4.45 0.99
N SER A 46 11.38 4.06 -0.14
CA SER A 46 10.01 4.43 -0.49
C SER A 46 8.98 3.93 0.53
N VAL A 47 9.12 2.69 1.01
CA VAL A 47 8.28 2.15 2.08
C VAL A 47 8.43 2.95 3.37
N CYS A 48 9.67 3.23 3.80
CA CYS A 48 9.93 4.04 5.00
C CYS A 48 9.33 5.45 4.88
N ASN A 49 9.44 6.09 3.72
CA ASN A 49 8.86 7.41 3.48
C ASN A 49 7.34 7.41 3.64
N ILE A 50 6.66 6.35 3.17
CA ILE A 50 5.21 6.21 3.32
C ILE A 50 4.81 5.99 4.77
N VAL A 51 5.53 5.16 5.51
CA VAL A 51 5.27 4.94 6.95
C VAL A 51 5.34 6.28 7.69
N ILE A 52 6.43 7.04 7.50
CA ILE A 52 6.61 8.36 8.11
C ILE A 52 5.49 9.32 7.70
N LEU A 53 5.11 9.34 6.42
CA LEU A 53 4.03 10.20 5.93
C LEU A 53 2.68 9.83 6.52
N THR A 54 2.39 8.53 6.64
CA THR A 54 1.13 8.00 7.18
C THR A 54 1.03 8.35 8.66
N ASP A 55 2.07 8.09 9.44
CA ASP A 55 2.11 8.42 10.87
C ASP A 55 1.99 9.93 11.10
N LYS A 56 2.61 10.77 10.25
CA LYS A 56 2.44 12.23 10.31
C LYS A 56 1.01 12.66 9.98
N THR A 57 0.33 11.96 9.07
CA THR A 57 -1.00 12.35 8.57
C THR A 57 -2.11 11.90 9.51
N TYR A 58 -2.02 10.69 10.04
CA TYR A 58 -3.08 10.05 10.82
C TYR A 58 -2.75 9.93 12.33
N GLY A 59 -1.47 10.05 12.71
CA GLY A 59 -0.99 10.00 14.10
C GLY A 59 -0.83 8.58 14.66
N GLY A 60 0.23 8.31 15.41
CA GLY A 60 0.49 7.00 16.05
C GLY A 60 1.70 6.26 15.46
N GLU A 61 2.25 5.29 16.20
CA GLU A 61 3.20 4.30 15.66
C GLU A 61 2.40 3.08 15.18
N HIS A 62 2.02 3.05 13.90
CA HIS A 62 1.24 1.94 13.37
C HIS A 62 2.14 0.75 13.02
N VAL A 63 1.64 -0.45 13.29
CA VAL A 63 2.23 -1.66 12.70
C VAL A 63 1.71 -1.77 11.28
N HIS A 64 2.49 -1.22 10.34
CA HIS A 64 2.18 -1.24 8.92
C HIS A 64 2.39 -2.66 8.38
N SER A 65 1.30 -3.35 8.04
CA SER A 65 1.37 -4.56 7.22
C SER A 65 1.63 -4.15 5.78
N PHE A 66 2.59 -4.79 5.10
CA PHE A 66 2.91 -4.43 3.73
C PHE A 66 2.89 -5.64 2.81
N HIS A 67 2.47 -5.36 1.58
CA HIS A 67 2.52 -6.28 0.47
C HIS A 67 3.89 -6.20 -0.17
N LYS A 68 4.81 -7.05 0.31
CA LYS A 68 5.93 -7.39 -0.56
C LYS A 68 5.35 -8.30 -1.63
N HIS A 69 5.29 -7.79 -2.84
CA HIS A 69 5.03 -8.61 -4.00
C HIS A 69 3.63 -9.30 -4.03
N ALA A 70 2.56 -8.57 -3.72
CA ALA A 70 1.20 -9.07 -3.95
C ALA A 70 0.58 -8.45 -5.20
N PRO A 71 -0.38 -9.12 -5.85
CA PRO A 71 -1.23 -8.49 -6.86
C PRO A 71 -1.92 -7.27 -6.25
N CYS A 72 -1.72 -6.11 -6.87
CA CYS A 72 -2.24 -4.84 -6.36
C CYS A 72 -3.64 -4.57 -6.95
N PHE A 73 -4.65 -4.56 -6.10
CA PHE A 73 -6.01 -4.17 -6.47
C PHE A 73 -6.34 -2.80 -5.88
N TYR A 74 -6.78 -1.89 -6.74
CA TYR A 74 -7.10 -0.52 -6.37
C TYR A 74 -8.59 -0.28 -6.50
N SER A 75 -9.17 0.41 -5.51
CA SER A 75 -10.42 1.13 -5.74
C SER A 75 -10.08 2.38 -6.55
N ARG A 76 -10.70 2.55 -7.72
CA ARG A 76 -10.50 3.75 -8.55
C ARG A 76 -10.82 5.03 -7.77
N LEU A 77 -11.90 5.02 -7.00
CA LEU A 77 -12.33 6.15 -6.17
C LEU A 77 -11.28 6.49 -5.11
N ALA A 78 -10.74 5.46 -4.44
CA ALA A 78 -9.68 5.63 -3.46
C ALA A 78 -8.38 6.14 -4.09
N PHE A 79 -8.05 5.64 -5.29
CA PHE A 79 -6.88 6.07 -6.03
C PHE A 79 -6.97 7.55 -6.40
N GLU A 80 -8.12 8.00 -6.89
CA GLU A 80 -8.39 9.42 -7.20
C GLU A 80 -8.27 10.30 -5.95
N GLU A 81 -8.85 9.87 -4.82
CA GLU A 81 -8.77 10.59 -3.54
C GLU A 81 -7.34 10.69 -2.99
N VAL A 82 -6.55 9.61 -3.09
CA VAL A 82 -5.13 9.61 -2.69
C VAL A 82 -4.35 10.61 -3.53
N HIS A 83 -4.57 10.64 -4.84
CA HIS A 83 -3.89 11.61 -5.73
C HIS A 83 -4.29 13.04 -5.42
N GLN A 84 -5.56 13.31 -5.12
CA GLN A 84 -6.00 14.65 -4.74
C GLN A 84 -5.42 15.09 -3.39
N LYS A 85 -5.46 14.21 -2.39
CA LYS A 85 -5.02 14.51 -1.02
C LYS A 85 -3.50 14.69 -0.94
N LEU A 86 -2.74 13.89 -1.69
CA LEU A 86 -1.28 13.84 -1.64
C LEU A 86 -0.60 14.44 -2.89
N ALA A 87 -1.36 15.13 -3.74
CA ALA A 87 -0.88 15.73 -5.00
C ALA A 87 0.48 16.42 -4.84
N LYS A 88 0.58 17.34 -3.88
CA LYS A 88 1.81 18.11 -3.63
C LYS A 88 3.05 17.26 -3.33
N VAL A 89 2.84 16.10 -2.71
CA VAL A 89 3.93 15.19 -2.33
C VAL A 89 4.29 14.29 -3.51
N LEU A 90 3.30 13.78 -4.23
CA LEU A 90 3.47 12.94 -5.41
C LEU A 90 4.06 13.72 -6.60
N ASP A 91 3.75 15.01 -6.72
CA ASP A 91 4.29 15.89 -7.77
C ASP A 91 5.81 16.06 -7.66
N ILE A 92 6.37 15.95 -6.45
CA ILE A 92 7.83 16.09 -6.22
C ILE A 92 8.59 14.95 -6.89
N THR A 93 8.01 13.75 -6.90
CA THR A 93 8.63 12.52 -7.42
C THR A 93 8.19 12.24 -8.86
N LEU A 94 7.28 13.05 -9.43
CA LEU A 94 6.81 12.93 -10.81
C LEU A 94 7.94 12.93 -11.87
N PRO A 95 9.06 13.68 -11.72
CA PRO A 95 10.15 13.66 -12.68
C PRO A 95 10.96 12.35 -12.71
N ASP A 96 10.84 11.51 -11.68
CA ASP A 96 11.61 10.28 -11.55
C ASP A 96 11.09 9.20 -12.51
N GLN A 97 11.83 8.99 -13.60
CA GLN A 97 11.48 7.99 -14.63
C GLN A 97 11.80 6.54 -14.21
N MET A 98 12.58 6.37 -13.14
CA MET A 98 12.99 5.09 -12.57
C MET A 98 12.86 5.16 -11.05
N ARG A 99 12.72 3.99 -10.40
CA ARG A 99 12.60 3.89 -8.93
C ARG A 99 13.66 4.73 -8.22
N ASN A 100 13.21 5.78 -7.53
CA ASN A 100 14.00 6.70 -6.74
C ASN A 100 13.76 6.43 -5.23
N PRO A 101 14.79 6.53 -4.37
CA PRO A 101 14.61 6.46 -2.92
C PRO A 101 13.60 7.45 -2.33
N ASP A 102 13.34 8.56 -3.02
CA ASP A 102 12.40 9.59 -2.61
C ASP A 102 10.96 9.31 -3.12
N ASP A 103 10.76 8.30 -3.98
CA ASP A 103 9.45 7.89 -4.51
C ASP A 103 8.50 7.38 -3.42
N PHE A 104 7.21 7.37 -3.75
CA PHE A 104 6.17 6.75 -2.94
C PHE A 104 5.61 5.49 -3.63
N ASN A 105 5.71 4.35 -2.95
CA ASN A 105 5.06 3.10 -3.32
C ASN A 105 3.52 3.24 -3.28
N MET A 106 2.94 3.53 -4.45
CA MET A 106 1.49 3.71 -4.61
C MET A 106 0.61 2.57 -4.09
N PRO A 107 0.94 1.27 -4.28
CA PRO A 107 0.23 0.18 -3.61
C PRO A 107 0.11 0.36 -2.10
N LEU A 108 1.22 0.64 -1.42
CA LEU A 108 1.25 0.82 0.03
C LEU A 108 0.48 2.08 0.45
N LEU A 109 0.62 3.16 -0.31
CA LEU A 109 -0.09 4.41 -0.04
C LEU A 109 -1.62 4.23 -0.12
N HIS A 110 -2.11 3.53 -1.15
CA HIS A 110 -3.52 3.18 -1.28
C HIS A 110 -3.98 2.26 -0.15
N HIS A 111 -3.17 1.25 0.21
CA HIS A 111 -3.46 0.34 1.30
C HIS A 111 -3.67 1.10 2.62
N ASN A 112 -2.72 1.97 2.99
CA ASN A 112 -2.80 2.79 4.19
C ASN A 112 -4.02 3.71 4.16
N TYR A 113 -4.28 4.38 3.04
CA TYR A 113 -5.49 5.21 2.89
C TYR A 113 -6.77 4.41 3.15
N MET A 114 -6.91 3.22 2.55
CA MET A 114 -8.11 2.39 2.71
C MET A 114 -8.32 1.91 4.14
N GLN A 115 -7.25 1.58 4.87
CA GLN A 115 -7.32 1.19 6.27
C GLN A 115 -7.70 2.36 7.18
N GLU A 116 -7.06 3.51 7.01
CA GLU A 116 -7.19 4.65 7.91
C GLU A 116 -8.53 5.39 7.72
N GLU A 117 -8.90 5.69 6.47
CA GLU A 117 -10.07 6.54 6.19
C GLU A 117 -10.94 6.08 5.02
N GLY A 118 -10.32 5.55 3.96
CA GLY A 118 -10.96 5.29 2.67
C GLY A 118 -12.11 4.31 2.76
N SER A 119 -11.97 3.26 3.58
CA SER A 119 -13.03 2.27 3.78
C SER A 119 -14.32 2.89 4.32
N LYS A 120 -14.21 3.81 5.29
CA LYS A 120 -15.34 4.51 5.91
C LYS A 120 -15.88 5.60 5.00
N LYS A 121 -14.99 6.40 4.39
CA LYS A 121 -15.36 7.55 3.57
C LYS A 121 -16.06 7.14 2.28
N LEU A 122 -15.64 6.03 1.68
CA LEU A 122 -16.12 5.54 0.39
C LEU A 122 -17.15 4.41 0.52
N ASP A 123 -17.47 3.98 1.73
CA ASP A 123 -18.32 2.81 2.02
C ASP A 123 -17.82 1.53 1.32
N ILE A 124 -16.50 1.34 1.32
CA ILE A 124 -15.84 0.17 0.73
C ILE A 124 -15.27 -0.67 1.86
N PRO A 125 -15.88 -1.82 2.18
CA PRO A 125 -15.40 -2.63 3.30
C PRO A 125 -14.02 -3.21 3.00
N VAL A 126 -13.16 -3.12 3.99
CA VAL A 126 -11.81 -3.69 3.97
C VAL A 126 -11.78 -4.86 4.94
N GLN A 127 -11.30 -6.01 4.46
CA GLN A 127 -11.04 -7.18 5.30
C GLN A 127 -9.58 -7.59 5.14
N LEU A 128 -8.89 -7.82 6.26
CA LEU A 128 -7.57 -8.46 6.21
C LEU A 128 -7.76 -9.93 5.83
N ASN A 129 -6.94 -10.43 4.90
CA ASN A 129 -6.93 -11.85 4.63
C ASN A 129 -6.52 -12.58 5.92
N PRO A 130 -7.23 -13.66 6.27
CA PRO A 130 -6.85 -14.47 7.41
C PRO A 130 -5.41 -14.92 7.19
N LEU A 131 -4.57 -14.70 8.21
CA LEU A 131 -3.24 -15.26 8.28
C LEU A 131 -3.44 -16.78 8.35
N ILE A 132 -3.25 -17.47 7.22
CA ILE A 132 -3.21 -18.92 7.20
C ILE A 132 -1.83 -19.28 7.76
N GLU A 133 -1.80 -19.99 8.90
CA GLU A 133 -0.60 -20.64 9.44
C GLU A 133 0.01 -21.65 8.45
#